data_AF-A0A2S9YDN3-F1
#
_entry.id   AF-A0A2S9YDN3-F1
#
_cell.length_a   1.000
_cell.length_b   1.000
_cell.length_c   1.000
_cell.angle_alpha   90.00
_cell.angle_beta   90.00
_cell.angle_gamma   90.00
#
_symmetry.space_group_name_H-M   'P 1'
#
loop_
_entity.id
_entity.type
_entity.pdbx_description
1 polymer ?
#
loop_
_entity_poly.entity_id
_entity_poly.type
_entity_poly.pdbx_seq_one_letter_code
_entity_poly.pdbx_strand_id
1 'polypeptide(L)'
;MKTRSLYTLLGTTALLGFLACTDDTSTDTTTGDEVGTTGSTGDGDGDGDTGDGDGDGDGDGDGDPGDGDGDGDGDGDGEGDPVCGDGAVEGDEQCDDGNPDNTDACLDNCTVAACGDGYVHEGVEACDDGNDINDDECSNRCALATCGDGAVQASEECDDGNMDNTDECLDTCLNPSCGDGYVQLDVEVCDDGNDVDSDDCPSTCTPAACGDGFVWEGNESCDDGNDVETDECLTTCAAASCGDGHVQAGVEECDDQNMDDTDQCVSGCLSATCGDGFVHEGVEECDDGNDDDDDDCSNTCEQNIPDSCHFVSGFLWCYNPAACGQPCNATCAALGLQPTADTEGWFNAQNSTPKCQTIAAAFGLTGSAAGYTYACLEDMSGDHTNTALIGPLLCSTHAPCPVNHLTQMDQNGVACGPNSRRSICPCE
;
A
#
# COMPACT_ATOMS: atom_id res chain seq x y z
N MET A 1 5.78 -34.29 47.51
CA MET A 1 5.28 -33.62 48.73
C MET A 1 5.45 -32.13 48.51
N LYS A 2 4.50 -31.42 47.92
CA LYS A 2 3.46 -30.56 48.54
C LYS A 2 3.21 -29.49 47.45
N THR A 3 2.04 -28.98 47.08
CA THR A 3 0.64 -29.15 47.47
C THR A 3 -0.18 -28.50 46.35
N ARG A 4 -1.39 -29.00 46.12
CA ARG A 4 -2.39 -28.52 45.14
C ARG A 4 -3.01 -27.19 45.58
N SER A 5 -3.49 -26.39 44.62
CA SER A 5 -4.68 -25.54 44.75
C SER A 5 -5.21 -25.21 43.35
N LEU A 6 -6.08 -26.03 42.77
CA LEU A 6 -7.51 -25.74 42.57
C LEU A 6 -7.92 -24.26 42.77
N TYR A 7 -8.36 -23.65 41.68
CA TYR A 7 -9.41 -22.63 41.68
C TYR A 7 -10.53 -23.11 40.75
N THR A 8 -11.75 -23.03 41.27
CA THR A 8 -13.04 -23.33 40.64
C THR A 8 -13.92 -22.10 40.91
N LEU A 9 -14.99 -21.93 40.11
CA LEU A 9 -16.02 -20.87 40.11
C LEU A 9 -15.68 -19.69 39.19
N LEU A 10 -16.55 -19.17 38.32
CA LEU A 10 -18.00 -19.30 38.16
C LEU A 10 -18.36 -19.04 36.69
N GLY A 11 -19.29 -19.83 36.15
CA GLY A 11 -20.02 -19.47 34.94
C GLY A 11 -21.13 -18.48 35.26
N THR A 12 -21.29 -17.47 34.41
CA THR A 12 -22.49 -16.63 34.33
C THR A 12 -22.84 -16.41 32.86
N THR A 13 -23.92 -17.06 32.45
CA THR A 13 -24.71 -16.77 31.25
C THR A 13 -25.45 -15.44 31.39
N ALA A 14 -25.30 -14.54 30.42
CA ALA A 14 -26.21 -13.43 30.13
C ALA A 14 -26.25 -13.27 28.60
N LEU A 15 -27.28 -13.80 27.95
CA LEU A 15 -28.54 -13.14 27.57
C LEU A 15 -28.37 -12.29 26.30
N LEU A 16 -28.91 -12.83 25.19
CA LEU A 16 -29.04 -12.20 23.89
C LEU A 16 -29.76 -10.85 23.99
N GLY A 17 -29.14 -9.82 23.41
CA GLY A 17 -29.78 -8.57 23.01
C GLY A 17 -29.64 -8.41 21.51
N PHE A 18 -30.72 -8.74 20.77
CA PHE A 18 -30.90 -8.32 19.39
C PHE A 18 -30.98 -6.79 19.35
N LEU A 19 -30.05 -6.14 18.64
CA LEU A 19 -30.26 -4.79 18.14
C LEU A 19 -30.26 -4.87 16.62
N ALA A 20 -31.46 -4.70 16.06
CA ALA A 20 -31.67 -4.49 14.65
C ALA A 20 -31.28 -3.04 14.32
N CYS A 21 -30.34 -2.85 13.41
CA CYS A 21 -30.27 -1.62 12.61
C CYS A 21 -30.81 -1.95 11.23
N THR A 22 -31.86 -1.21 10.86
CA THR A 22 -32.48 -1.18 9.55
C THR A 22 -31.62 -0.36 8.59
N ASP A 23 -31.32 -0.99 7.45
CA ASP A 23 -31.28 -0.46 6.08
C ASP A 23 -31.61 1.04 5.91
N ASP A 24 -30.66 1.80 5.35
CA ASP A 24 -30.95 2.90 4.44
C ASP A 24 -29.97 2.81 3.26
N THR A 25 -30.34 1.94 2.33
CA THR A 25 -29.87 1.98 0.94
C THR A 25 -30.47 3.20 0.26
N SER A 26 -29.65 4.20 -0.06
CA SER A 26 -29.96 5.18 -1.10
C SER A 26 -28.90 5.12 -2.18
N THR A 27 -29.24 4.37 -3.22
CA THR A 27 -28.67 4.45 -4.56
C THR A 27 -28.77 5.87 -5.09
N ASP A 28 -27.68 6.45 -5.58
CA ASP A 28 -27.77 7.30 -6.75
C ASP A 28 -26.74 6.87 -7.79
N THR A 29 -27.25 6.52 -8.96
CA THR A 29 -26.51 6.12 -10.13
C THR A 29 -26.80 7.17 -11.19
N THR A 30 -25.81 8.00 -11.51
CA THR A 30 -25.77 8.67 -12.80
C THR A 30 -24.39 8.58 -13.41
N THR A 31 -24.38 7.92 -14.56
CA THR A 31 -23.33 7.73 -15.55
C THR A 31 -22.91 9.03 -16.26
N GLY A 32 -21.63 9.14 -16.63
CA GLY A 32 -21.24 9.51 -17.99
C GLY A 32 -20.38 10.77 -18.22
N ASP A 33 -19.25 10.52 -18.89
CA ASP A 33 -18.51 11.35 -19.87
C ASP A 33 -17.51 12.46 -19.46
N GLU A 34 -16.23 12.07 -19.55
CA GLU A 34 -15.17 12.57 -20.49
C GLU A 34 -14.85 14.09 -20.65
N VAL A 35 -13.56 14.39 -20.37
CA VAL A 35 -12.62 15.27 -21.10
C VAL A 35 -12.67 16.81 -20.91
N GLY A 36 -11.53 17.36 -20.45
CA GLY A 36 -10.84 18.45 -21.19
C GLY A 36 -10.66 19.82 -20.51
N THR A 37 -9.44 20.05 -20.01
CA THR A 37 -8.53 21.18 -20.36
C THR A 37 -8.98 22.66 -20.23
N THR A 38 -8.21 23.39 -19.40
CA THR A 38 -7.79 24.82 -19.43
C THR A 38 -8.80 25.96 -19.39
N GLY A 39 -8.53 26.89 -18.46
CA GLY A 39 -8.39 28.32 -18.72
C GLY A 39 -9.67 29.15 -18.87
N SER A 40 -9.86 30.13 -17.99
CA SER A 40 -10.74 31.26 -18.28
C SER A 40 -10.27 32.55 -17.62
N THR A 41 -9.75 33.44 -18.47
CA THR A 41 -9.89 34.90 -18.39
C THR A 41 -11.35 35.29 -18.62
N GLY A 42 -11.86 36.32 -17.95
CA GLY A 42 -13.15 36.91 -18.28
C GLY A 42 -13.45 38.19 -17.50
N ASP A 43 -13.31 39.32 -18.21
CA ASP A 43 -13.68 40.67 -17.81
C ASP A 43 -15.20 40.86 -17.63
N GLY A 44 -15.60 41.93 -16.92
CA GLY A 44 -16.98 42.40 -16.85
C GLY A 44 -17.11 43.81 -16.28
N ASP A 45 -17.24 44.80 -17.17
CA ASP A 45 -17.49 46.23 -16.95
C ASP A 45 -18.84 46.56 -16.28
N GLY A 46 -18.95 47.76 -15.68
CA GLY A 46 -20.24 48.37 -15.33
C GLY A 46 -20.13 49.76 -14.67
N ASP A 47 -20.27 50.81 -15.49
CA ASP A 47 -20.27 52.25 -15.17
C ASP A 47 -21.48 52.77 -14.35
N GLY A 48 -21.27 53.91 -13.68
CA GLY A 48 -22.23 55.04 -13.63
C GLY A 48 -22.66 55.51 -12.24
N ASP A 49 -22.29 56.73 -11.81
CA ASP A 49 -23.04 57.96 -12.15
C ASP A 49 -22.34 59.24 -11.65
N THR A 50 -22.53 60.32 -12.40
CA THR A 50 -21.97 61.66 -12.23
C THR A 50 -22.89 62.60 -11.46
N GLY A 51 -22.34 63.58 -10.76
CA GLY A 51 -23.09 64.66 -10.12
C GLY A 51 -22.27 65.94 -9.98
N ASP A 52 -22.37 66.81 -10.99
CA ASP A 52 -21.82 68.16 -11.05
C ASP A 52 -22.51 69.11 -10.06
N GLY A 53 -21.77 70.13 -9.61
CA GLY A 53 -22.28 71.25 -8.84
C GLY A 53 -21.36 72.46 -8.95
N ASP A 54 -21.54 73.24 -10.03
CA ASP A 54 -20.91 74.54 -10.28
C ASP A 54 -21.27 75.59 -9.21
N GLY A 55 -20.32 76.50 -8.96
CA GLY A 55 -20.54 77.69 -8.14
C GLY A 55 -19.47 78.75 -8.37
N ASP A 56 -19.57 79.48 -9.48
CA ASP A 56 -18.80 80.68 -9.79
C ASP A 56 -19.06 81.83 -8.79
N GLY A 57 -18.03 82.62 -8.53
CA GLY A 57 -18.11 83.84 -7.73
C GLY A 57 -16.91 84.76 -7.93
N ASP A 58 -16.81 85.35 -9.12
CA ASP A 58 -15.89 86.46 -9.42
C ASP A 58 -16.23 87.71 -8.60
N GLY A 59 -15.19 88.42 -8.16
CA GLY A 59 -15.31 89.69 -7.44
C GLY A 59 -14.04 90.54 -7.51
N ASP A 60 -13.61 90.91 -8.72
CA ASP A 60 -12.64 91.99 -8.92
C ASP A 60 -13.26 93.35 -8.57
N GLY A 61 -12.56 94.12 -7.74
CA GLY A 61 -12.92 95.48 -7.37
C GLY A 61 -11.69 96.37 -7.19
N ASP A 62 -11.14 96.86 -8.30
CA ASP A 62 -10.21 97.99 -8.32
C ASP A 62 -10.95 99.30 -7.94
N GLY A 63 -10.38 100.07 -6.99
CA GLY A 63 -10.94 101.36 -6.57
C GLY A 63 -9.97 102.27 -5.79
N ASP A 64 -9.11 102.96 -6.53
CA ASP A 64 -8.49 104.30 -6.34
C ASP A 64 -7.66 104.65 -5.05
N PRO A 65 -6.54 105.41 -5.19
CA PRO A 65 -5.62 105.71 -4.11
C PRO A 65 -6.03 106.99 -3.35
N GLY A 66 -5.96 106.93 -2.03
CA GLY A 66 -6.11 108.10 -1.15
C GLY A 66 -4.80 108.37 -0.40
N ASP A 67 -4.11 109.43 -0.82
CA ASP A 67 -3.04 110.06 -0.04
C ASP A 67 -3.60 110.57 1.30
N GLY A 68 -2.88 110.30 2.39
CA GLY A 68 -3.20 110.78 3.72
C GLY A 68 -2.03 110.63 4.67
N ASP A 69 -1.04 111.53 4.55
CA ASP A 69 -0.05 111.78 5.60
C ASP A 69 -0.75 112.25 6.90
N GLY A 70 -0.34 111.72 8.05
CA GLY A 70 -0.77 112.26 9.34
C GLY A 70 -0.45 111.38 10.57
N ASP A 71 0.82 111.42 10.97
CA ASP A 71 1.35 111.40 12.35
C ASP A 71 0.53 110.73 13.48
N GLY A 72 1.06 109.59 13.95
CA GLY A 72 1.45 109.33 15.34
C GLY A 72 0.39 109.42 16.45
N ASP A 73 0.06 108.25 17.01
CA ASP A 73 -0.01 108.04 18.46
C ASP A 73 0.45 106.60 18.74
N GLY A 74 1.60 106.48 19.41
CA GLY A 74 2.10 105.21 19.89
C GLY A 74 1.41 104.85 21.20
N ASP A 75 0.66 103.76 21.15
CA ASP A 75 0.31 102.88 22.27
C ASP A 75 0.10 101.49 21.65
N GLY A 76 1.21 100.87 21.24
CA GLY A 76 1.24 99.47 20.85
C GLY A 76 2.09 98.76 21.88
N ASP A 77 1.43 98.11 22.83
CA ASP A 77 2.05 97.17 23.75
C ASP A 77 2.76 96.12 22.88
N GLY A 78 4.07 96.30 22.69
CA GLY A 78 4.91 95.43 21.88
C GLY A 78 5.20 94.12 22.61
N GLU A 79 4.15 93.37 22.92
CA GLU A 79 4.22 91.92 22.99
C GLU A 79 4.18 91.52 21.51
N GLY A 80 5.31 91.07 20.95
CA GLY A 80 5.29 90.47 19.62
C GLY A 80 4.28 89.32 19.63
N ASP A 81 3.49 89.16 18.56
CA ASP A 81 2.73 87.92 18.41
C ASP A 81 3.74 86.77 18.52
N PRO A 82 3.51 85.75 19.36
CA PRO A 82 4.44 84.64 19.52
C PRO A 82 4.73 84.03 18.14
N VAL A 83 6.02 83.90 17.81
CA VAL A 83 6.49 83.42 16.51
C VAL A 83 7.20 82.11 16.70
N CYS A 84 6.57 81.03 16.25
CA CYS A 84 7.17 79.72 16.31
C CYS A 84 8.46 79.61 15.48
N GLY A 85 9.50 79.07 16.11
CA GLY A 85 10.82 78.79 15.52
C GLY A 85 11.81 79.95 15.68
N ASP A 86 11.65 80.82 16.69
CA ASP A 86 12.55 81.95 16.94
C ASP A 86 13.55 81.72 18.11
N GLY A 87 13.40 80.61 18.81
CA GLY A 87 14.22 80.11 19.90
C GLY A 87 13.71 80.50 21.29
N ALA A 88 12.51 81.07 21.40
CA ALA A 88 11.90 81.47 22.66
C ALA A 88 10.47 80.95 22.79
N VAL A 89 10.21 80.13 23.82
CA VAL A 89 8.85 79.67 24.12
C VAL A 89 8.03 80.83 24.70
N GLU A 90 7.07 81.33 23.92
CA GLU A 90 6.23 82.49 24.23
C GLU A 90 4.73 82.16 24.07
N GLY A 91 3.86 82.79 24.88
CA GLY A 91 2.41 82.61 24.77
C GLY A 91 1.92 81.18 25.03
N ASP A 92 1.24 80.58 24.04
CA ASP A 92 0.61 79.25 24.09
C ASP A 92 1.51 78.14 23.47
N GLU A 93 2.75 78.47 23.10
CA GLU A 93 3.72 77.52 22.55
C GLU A 93 4.11 76.45 23.58
N GLN A 94 4.15 75.18 23.15
CA GLN A 94 4.56 74.06 24.00
C GLN A 94 6.08 73.80 23.94
N CYS A 95 6.71 74.20 22.84
CA CYS A 95 8.14 74.16 22.57
C CYS A 95 8.49 75.26 21.56
N ASP A 96 9.78 75.58 21.45
CA ASP A 96 10.39 76.37 20.36
C ASP A 96 11.89 76.06 20.37
N ASP A 97 12.42 75.56 19.25
CA ASP A 97 13.84 75.22 19.10
C ASP A 97 14.61 76.10 18.09
N GLY A 98 13.99 77.20 17.66
CA GLY A 98 14.62 78.19 16.81
C GLY A 98 14.66 77.83 15.33
N ASN A 99 13.81 76.89 14.87
CA ASN A 99 13.68 76.56 13.48
C ASN A 99 12.26 75.99 13.12
N PRO A 100 11.87 75.91 11.83
CA PRO A 100 10.56 75.39 11.42
C PRO A 100 10.60 73.94 10.87
N ASP A 101 11.52 73.09 11.35
CA ASP A 101 11.67 71.71 10.89
C ASP A 101 10.78 70.76 11.72
N ASN A 102 9.85 70.08 11.07
CA ASN A 102 8.96 69.12 11.74
C ASN A 102 9.64 67.78 12.09
N THR A 103 10.95 67.63 11.91
CA THR A 103 11.67 66.37 12.14
C THR A 103 12.59 66.36 13.35
N ASP A 104 12.49 67.39 14.20
CA ASP A 104 13.21 67.49 15.47
C ASP A 104 12.24 67.48 16.69
N ALA A 105 12.60 68.13 17.79
CA ALA A 105 11.82 68.04 19.02
C ALA A 105 10.57 68.96 19.03
N CYS A 106 10.43 69.86 18.05
CA CYS A 106 9.36 70.84 18.00
C CYS A 106 8.82 71.05 16.59
N LEU A 107 7.50 70.84 16.41
CA LEU A 107 6.85 71.09 15.13
C LEU A 107 6.79 72.59 14.81
N ASP A 108 6.64 72.93 13.52
CA ASP A 108 6.53 74.30 12.98
C ASP A 108 5.31 75.10 13.50
N ASN A 109 4.43 74.42 14.23
CA ASN A 109 3.26 74.97 14.91
C ASN A 109 3.46 75.09 16.45
N CYS A 110 4.68 74.85 16.94
CA CYS A 110 5.09 74.94 18.34
C CYS A 110 4.36 73.98 19.27
N THR A 111 4.08 72.78 18.75
CA THR A 111 3.65 71.62 19.54
C THR A 111 4.80 70.63 19.66
N VAL A 112 4.87 69.95 20.81
CA VAL A 112 5.93 68.98 21.06
C VAL A 112 5.73 67.78 20.13
N ALA A 113 6.80 67.42 19.43
CA ALA A 113 6.90 66.19 18.65
C ALA A 113 6.32 64.98 19.41
N ALA A 114 5.41 64.24 18.79
CA ALA A 114 4.73 63.11 19.40
C ALA A 114 4.55 61.97 18.40
N CYS A 115 4.70 60.75 18.91
CA CYS A 115 4.43 59.55 18.12
C CYS A 115 3.00 59.55 17.57
N GLY A 116 2.84 59.35 16.26
CA GLY A 116 1.58 59.36 15.52
C GLY A 116 1.23 60.73 14.92
N ASP A 117 2.15 61.69 14.87
CA ASP A 117 1.92 63.02 14.30
C ASP A 117 2.25 63.13 12.80
N GLY A 118 2.75 62.05 12.20
CA GLY A 118 3.03 61.92 10.78
C GLY A 118 4.47 62.29 10.40
N TYR A 119 5.34 62.57 11.37
CA TYR A 119 6.75 62.89 11.15
C TYR A 119 7.65 61.94 11.95
N VAL A 120 8.73 61.46 11.32
CA VAL A 120 9.75 60.66 12.02
C VAL A 120 10.84 61.59 12.55
N HIS A 121 10.90 61.74 13.87
CA HIS A 121 11.85 62.62 14.54
C HIS A 121 13.20 61.94 14.80
N GLU A 122 14.28 62.46 14.20
CA GLU A 122 15.60 61.82 14.23
C GLU A 122 16.14 61.70 15.67
N GLY A 123 16.32 60.46 16.13
CA GLY A 123 16.87 60.17 17.46
C GLY A 123 15.86 60.27 18.61
N VAL A 124 14.60 60.59 18.31
CA VAL A 124 13.47 60.51 19.25
C VAL A 124 12.68 59.23 18.99
N GLU A 125 12.48 58.88 17.72
CA GLU A 125 11.72 57.68 17.35
C GLU A 125 12.25 56.96 16.09
N ALA A 126 11.78 55.72 15.86
CA ALA A 126 12.28 54.85 14.79
C ALA A 126 11.34 54.78 13.58
N CYS A 127 10.05 55.05 13.75
CA CYS A 127 9.00 55.11 12.74
C CYS A 127 7.87 56.03 13.22
N ASP A 128 6.99 56.47 12.32
CA ASP A 128 5.74 57.19 12.62
C ASP A 128 4.82 56.98 11.40
N ASP A 129 3.62 56.44 11.61
CA ASP A 129 2.62 56.18 10.57
C ASP A 129 1.39 57.11 10.68
N GLY A 130 1.52 58.19 11.44
CA GLY A 130 0.57 59.30 11.53
C GLY A 130 -0.75 58.93 12.21
N ASN A 131 -0.79 57.86 13.00
CA ASN A 131 -1.99 57.46 13.73
C ASN A 131 -1.69 56.75 15.07
N ASP A 132 -2.74 56.42 15.82
CA ASP A 132 -2.67 55.80 17.16
C ASP A 132 -3.08 54.30 17.15
N ILE A 133 -2.90 53.60 16.03
CA ILE A 133 -3.14 52.16 15.90
C ILE A 133 -1.80 51.45 16.12
N ASN A 134 -1.76 50.39 16.94
CA ASN A 134 -0.49 49.70 17.25
C ASN A 134 -0.14 48.60 16.25
N ASP A 135 -1.10 48.22 15.40
CA ASP A 135 -1.11 46.96 14.65
C ASP A 135 -0.78 47.18 13.16
N ASP A 136 -0.35 48.38 12.77
CA ASP A 136 0.03 48.77 11.41
C ASP A 136 1.55 48.96 11.25
N GLU A 137 2.01 50.00 10.55
CA GLU A 137 3.41 50.12 10.11
C GLU A 137 4.33 50.56 11.26
N CYS A 138 3.78 51.17 12.30
CA CYS A 138 4.49 51.62 13.49
C CYS A 138 3.67 51.42 14.76
N SER A 139 4.31 51.03 15.86
CA SER A 139 3.61 51.00 17.16
C SER A 139 3.34 52.42 17.69
N ASN A 140 2.36 52.60 18.58
CA ASN A 140 2.10 53.89 19.29
C ASN A 140 3.24 54.30 20.25
N ARG A 141 4.33 53.53 20.29
CA ARG A 141 5.57 53.86 21.00
C ARG A 141 6.68 54.29 20.05
N CYS A 142 6.32 54.43 18.76
CA CYS A 142 7.17 54.75 17.64
C CYS A 142 8.42 53.87 17.56
N ALA A 143 8.20 52.59 17.88
CA ALA A 143 9.11 51.49 17.67
C ALA A 143 8.66 50.69 16.46
N LEU A 144 9.64 50.24 15.67
CA LEU A 144 9.42 49.34 14.55
C LEU A 144 8.83 48.02 15.03
N ALA A 145 8.09 47.38 14.12
CA ALA A 145 7.48 46.10 14.37
C ALA A 145 8.50 45.09 14.92
N THR A 146 8.21 44.51 16.09
CA THR A 146 9.13 43.65 16.82
C THR A 146 8.37 42.49 17.43
N CYS A 147 8.70 41.29 16.95
CA CYS A 147 8.13 40.06 17.45
C CYS A 147 8.32 39.89 18.98
N GLY A 148 7.24 39.49 19.65
CA GLY A 148 7.19 39.24 21.08
C GLY A 148 6.88 40.49 21.92
N ASP A 149 6.31 41.54 21.34
CA ASP A 149 5.96 42.78 22.04
C ASP A 149 4.50 42.82 22.56
N GLY A 150 3.70 41.83 22.18
CA GLY A 150 2.32 41.62 22.58
C GLY A 150 1.30 42.27 21.65
N ALA A 151 1.71 42.83 20.51
CA ALA A 151 0.85 43.42 19.50
C ALA A 151 1.14 42.81 18.12
N VAL A 152 0.11 42.21 17.50
CA VAL A 152 0.25 41.64 16.16
C VAL A 152 0.31 42.77 15.14
N GLN A 153 1.49 43.02 14.58
CA GLN A 153 1.72 44.08 13.59
C GLN A 153 1.50 43.57 12.14
N ALA A 154 1.42 44.47 11.17
CA ALA A 154 1.09 44.12 9.78
C ALA A 154 2.05 43.11 9.10
N SER A 155 3.27 42.93 9.62
CA SER A 155 4.26 41.96 9.14
C SER A 155 4.26 40.61 9.88
N GLU A 156 3.41 40.45 10.89
CA GLU A 156 3.38 39.31 11.81
C GLU A 156 2.09 38.50 11.63
N GLU A 157 2.18 37.18 11.74
CA GLU A 157 1.00 36.29 11.70
C GLU A 157 0.39 36.09 13.11
N CYS A 158 1.24 36.16 14.14
CA CYS A 158 0.91 36.08 15.55
C CYS A 158 1.92 36.89 16.37
N ASP A 159 1.57 37.18 17.63
CA ASP A 159 2.47 37.69 18.68
C ASP A 159 1.82 37.36 20.04
N ASP A 160 2.51 36.63 20.91
CA ASP A 160 2.04 36.23 22.24
C ASP A 160 2.72 37.01 23.39
N GLY A 161 3.51 38.03 23.05
CA GLY A 161 4.21 38.90 23.99
C GLY A 161 5.49 38.32 24.55
N ASN A 162 6.04 37.27 23.93
CA ASN A 162 7.33 36.72 24.31
C ASN A 162 8.11 36.11 23.11
N MET A 163 9.22 35.41 23.39
CA MET A 163 10.15 34.88 22.37
C MET A 163 10.44 33.39 22.63
N ASP A 164 9.52 32.70 23.29
CA ASP A 164 9.52 31.25 23.39
C ASP A 164 8.97 30.69 22.08
N ASN A 165 9.44 29.52 21.68
CA ASN A 165 8.98 28.85 20.44
C ASN A 165 8.07 27.65 20.79
N THR A 166 7.69 27.50 22.06
CA THR A 166 6.96 26.34 22.60
C THR A 166 5.59 26.69 23.16
N ASP A 167 5.09 27.86 22.79
CA ASP A 167 3.78 28.41 23.07
C ASP A 167 3.10 28.91 21.77
N GLU A 168 2.16 29.86 21.90
CA GLU A 168 1.19 30.15 20.85
C GLU A 168 1.79 30.82 19.60
N CYS A 169 3.00 31.38 19.67
CA CYS A 169 3.67 32.03 18.55
C CYS A 169 5.19 31.78 18.53
N LEU A 170 5.77 31.60 17.35
CA LEU A 170 7.24 31.49 17.22
C LEU A 170 7.92 32.86 17.37
N ASP A 171 9.21 32.86 17.69
CA ASP A 171 10.11 34.04 17.73
C ASP A 171 10.32 34.71 16.37
N THR A 172 9.78 34.09 15.31
CA THR A 172 9.70 34.61 13.94
C THR A 172 8.34 35.22 13.61
N CYS A 173 7.42 35.27 14.57
CA CYS A 173 6.05 35.77 14.44
C CYS A 173 5.23 35.05 13.37
N LEU A 174 5.47 33.74 13.29
CA LEU A 174 4.69 32.78 12.53
C LEU A 174 3.98 31.85 13.49
N ASN A 175 2.78 31.42 13.10
CA ASN A 175 2.07 30.41 13.86
C ASN A 175 2.88 29.11 13.85
N PRO A 176 2.98 28.42 14.98
CA PRO A 176 3.66 27.15 15.02
C PRO A 176 2.94 26.10 14.17
N SER A 177 3.72 25.20 13.58
CA SER A 177 3.25 24.19 12.65
C SER A 177 4.12 22.94 12.74
N CYS A 178 3.50 21.78 12.57
CA CYS A 178 4.22 20.52 12.43
C CYS A 178 5.36 20.62 11.41
N GLY A 179 6.56 20.24 11.81
CA GLY A 179 7.79 20.33 11.02
C GLY A 179 8.57 21.64 11.19
N ASP A 180 8.22 22.49 12.16
CA ASP A 180 8.94 23.76 12.43
C ASP A 180 10.15 23.61 13.37
N GLY A 181 10.31 22.44 13.97
CA GLY A 181 11.41 22.08 14.87
C GLY A 181 11.09 22.24 16.35
N TYR A 182 9.88 22.63 16.71
CA TYR A 182 9.43 22.87 18.07
C TYR A 182 8.22 22.02 18.40
N VAL A 183 8.21 21.41 19.59
CA VAL A 183 7.06 20.62 20.05
C VAL A 183 6.16 21.49 20.90
N GLN A 184 4.96 21.74 20.40
CA GLN A 184 3.91 22.51 21.05
C GLN A 184 3.10 21.69 22.04
N LEU A 185 3.14 22.08 23.32
CA LEU A 185 2.47 21.36 24.38
C LEU A 185 0.94 21.36 24.16
N ASP A 186 0.34 20.17 24.25
CA ASP A 186 -1.10 19.94 24.05
C ASP A 186 -1.62 20.20 22.60
N VAL A 187 -0.74 20.51 21.65
CA VAL A 187 -1.06 20.63 20.22
C VAL A 187 -0.48 19.45 19.44
N GLU A 188 0.81 19.16 19.63
CA GLU A 188 1.50 18.03 19.01
C GLU A 188 2.28 17.20 20.03
N VAL A 189 2.64 15.99 19.65
CA VAL A 189 3.37 15.05 20.52
C VAL A 189 4.84 14.91 20.10
N CYS A 190 5.12 15.14 18.83
CA CYS A 190 6.46 15.16 18.25
C CYS A 190 6.55 16.27 17.21
N ASP A 191 7.78 16.70 16.93
CA ASP A 191 8.16 17.55 15.81
C ASP A 191 9.65 17.30 15.58
N ASP A 192 10.05 17.03 14.35
CA ASP A 192 11.44 16.74 13.98
C ASP A 192 12.04 17.77 13.00
N GLY A 193 11.32 18.87 12.76
CA GLY A 193 11.73 19.98 11.93
C GLY A 193 11.65 19.74 10.42
N ASN A 194 10.83 18.78 9.98
CA ASN A 194 10.59 18.55 8.56
C ASN A 194 9.20 17.95 8.24
N ASP A 195 8.86 17.83 6.96
CA ASP A 195 7.56 17.31 6.46
C ASP A 195 7.69 15.89 5.85
N VAL A 196 8.61 15.06 6.34
CA VAL A 196 8.87 13.71 5.80
C VAL A 196 8.10 12.67 6.61
N ASP A 197 7.12 12.03 5.97
CA ASP A 197 6.27 11.06 6.67
C ASP A 197 6.94 9.72 7.00
N SER A 198 8.16 9.47 6.50
CA SER A 198 8.83 8.17 6.60
C SER A 198 9.85 8.07 7.75
N ASP A 199 9.85 9.00 8.68
CA ASP A 199 10.78 9.04 9.82
C ASP A 199 10.04 8.94 11.16
N ASP A 200 10.67 9.40 12.25
CA ASP A 200 10.16 9.23 13.61
C ASP A 200 8.91 10.11 13.88
N CYS A 201 8.69 11.17 13.11
CA CYS A 201 7.58 12.09 13.29
C CYS A 201 6.99 12.53 11.94
N PRO A 202 5.95 11.85 11.44
CA PRO A 202 5.26 12.24 10.22
C PRO A 202 4.60 13.61 10.32
N SER A 203 4.21 14.18 9.17
CA SER A 203 3.55 15.49 9.07
C SER A 203 2.18 15.59 9.78
N THR A 204 1.70 14.47 10.35
CA THR A 204 0.53 14.41 11.24
C THR A 204 0.86 14.75 12.69
N CYS A 205 2.14 14.91 13.04
CA CYS A 205 2.62 15.30 14.36
C CYS A 205 2.21 14.36 15.51
N THR A 206 2.05 13.10 15.12
CA THR A 206 1.92 11.95 16.01
C THR A 206 3.13 11.05 15.79
N PRO A 207 3.76 10.47 16.83
CA PRO A 207 4.93 9.62 16.64
C PRO A 207 4.60 8.46 15.68
N ALA A 208 5.52 8.18 14.76
CA ALA A 208 5.35 7.10 13.79
C ALA A 208 4.99 5.78 14.48
N ALA A 209 3.99 5.11 13.94
CA ALA A 209 3.49 3.85 14.46
C ALA A 209 2.92 2.98 13.35
N CYS A 210 3.10 1.68 13.50
CA CYS A 210 2.46 0.70 12.62
C CYS A 210 0.94 0.87 12.61
N GLY A 211 0.36 0.90 11.40
CA GLY A 211 -1.05 1.14 11.11
C GLY A 211 -1.44 2.61 11.02
N ASP A 212 -0.49 3.54 10.97
CA ASP A 212 -0.78 4.99 10.90
C ASP A 212 -0.94 5.54 9.46
N GLY A 213 -0.65 4.71 8.46
CA GLY A 213 -0.77 5.01 7.03
C GLY A 213 0.54 5.45 6.38
N PHE A 214 1.64 5.52 7.12
CA PHE A 214 2.96 5.90 6.62
C PHE A 214 3.99 4.80 6.90
N VAL A 215 4.99 4.66 6.03
CA VAL A 215 6.04 3.65 6.21
C VAL A 215 7.25 4.26 6.89
N TRP A 216 7.50 3.87 8.13
CA TRP A 216 8.63 4.25 8.97
C TRP A 216 9.93 3.57 8.54
N GLU A 217 10.76 4.30 7.80
CA GLU A 217 11.95 3.76 7.13
C GLU A 217 12.93 3.15 8.14
N GLY A 218 13.22 1.85 7.96
CA GLY A 218 14.20 1.12 8.77
C GLY A 218 13.66 0.55 10.08
N ASN A 219 12.42 0.87 10.46
CA ASN A 219 11.74 0.27 11.61
C ASN A 219 10.64 -0.70 11.17
N GLU A 220 10.00 -0.44 10.02
CA GLU A 220 9.00 -1.33 9.47
C GLU A 220 9.16 -1.56 7.96
N SER A 221 8.43 -2.56 7.46
CA SER A 221 8.57 -3.03 6.07
C SER A 221 7.35 -2.75 5.19
N CYS A 222 6.21 -2.49 5.81
CA CYS A 222 4.94 -2.10 5.20
C CYS A 222 4.14 -1.30 6.22
N ASP A 223 3.12 -0.60 5.76
CA ASP A 223 2.05 -0.01 6.57
C ASP A 223 0.81 0.10 5.66
N ASP A 224 -0.32 -0.44 6.09
CA ASP A 224 -1.59 -0.41 5.35
C ASP A 224 -2.67 0.44 6.05
N GLY A 225 -2.24 1.27 7.00
CA GLY A 225 -3.08 2.24 7.71
C GLY A 225 -4.11 1.63 8.63
N ASN A 226 -3.93 0.36 9.04
CA ASN A 226 -4.86 -0.29 9.94
C ASN A 226 -4.21 -1.37 10.82
N ASP A 227 -4.97 -1.88 11.80
CA ASP A 227 -4.53 -2.91 12.77
C ASP A 227 -5.15 -4.29 12.44
N VAL A 228 -5.17 -4.71 11.18
CA VAL A 228 -5.67 -6.03 10.76
C VAL A 228 -4.47 -6.96 10.50
N GLU A 229 -4.60 -8.23 10.89
CA GLU A 229 -3.54 -9.25 10.77
C GLU A 229 -3.66 -10.10 9.50
N THR A 230 -4.64 -9.81 8.65
CA THR A 230 -5.10 -10.71 7.57
C THR A 230 -5.20 -10.00 6.22
N ASP A 231 -4.51 -8.89 6.07
CA ASP A 231 -4.40 -8.09 4.87
C ASP A 231 -2.92 -7.91 4.50
N GLU A 232 -2.59 -6.82 3.82
CA GLU A 232 -1.32 -6.67 3.10
C GLU A 232 -0.14 -6.43 4.05
N CYS A 233 -0.40 -5.96 5.27
CA CYS A 233 0.58 -5.75 6.32
C CYS A 233 0.11 -6.38 7.65
N LEU A 234 1.02 -6.98 8.41
CA LEU A 234 0.71 -7.47 9.75
C LEU A 234 0.66 -6.29 10.74
N THR A 235 -0.01 -6.42 11.89
CA THR A 235 0.00 -5.40 13.00
C THR A 235 1.38 -5.21 13.62
N THR A 236 2.35 -6.04 13.25
CA THR A 236 3.77 -5.86 13.59
C THR A 236 4.55 -5.11 12.50
N CYS A 237 3.87 -4.63 11.46
CA CYS A 237 4.38 -4.01 10.24
C CYS A 237 5.49 -4.79 9.54
N ALA A 238 5.31 -6.11 9.61
CA ALA A 238 6.01 -7.08 8.80
C ALA A 238 5.15 -7.38 7.57
N ALA A 239 5.79 -7.43 6.40
CA ALA A 239 5.10 -7.84 5.18
C ALA A 239 4.47 -9.22 5.37
N ALA A 240 3.20 -9.31 4.98
CA ALA A 240 2.43 -10.53 5.03
C ALA A 240 3.13 -11.63 4.20
N SER A 241 3.20 -12.86 4.73
CA SER A 241 3.99 -13.93 4.13
C SER A 241 3.27 -15.28 4.11
N CYS A 242 3.43 -15.99 3.01
CA CYS A 242 2.94 -17.36 2.85
C CYS A 242 3.56 -18.32 3.88
N GLY A 243 2.71 -19.08 4.56
CA GLY A 243 3.10 -20.09 5.55
C GLY A 243 3.24 -19.55 6.98
N ASP A 244 2.66 -18.38 7.29
CA ASP A 244 2.69 -17.77 8.62
C ASP A 244 1.45 -18.08 9.49
N GLY A 245 0.46 -18.78 8.92
CA GLY A 245 -0.73 -19.26 9.61
C GLY A 245 -1.95 -18.38 9.47
N HIS A 246 -1.89 -17.32 8.67
CA HIS A 246 -3.01 -16.44 8.38
C HIS A 246 -3.23 -16.44 6.86
N VAL A 247 -4.49 -16.44 6.42
CA VAL A 247 -4.80 -16.24 4.99
C VAL A 247 -5.00 -14.75 4.77
N GLN A 248 -4.08 -14.13 4.04
CA GLN A 248 -4.03 -12.70 3.80
C GLN A 248 -4.81 -12.31 2.53
N ALA A 249 -5.88 -11.55 2.69
CA ALA A 249 -6.78 -11.22 1.59
C ALA A 249 -6.07 -10.38 0.53
N GLY A 250 -6.00 -10.89 -0.71
CA GLY A 250 -5.36 -10.21 -1.84
C GLY A 250 -3.86 -10.46 -1.97
N VAL A 251 -3.23 -11.07 -0.96
CA VAL A 251 -1.83 -11.52 -1.00
C VAL A 251 -1.76 -13.02 -1.35
N GLU A 252 -2.67 -13.83 -0.79
CA GLU A 252 -2.64 -15.29 -0.96
C GLU A 252 -4.04 -15.95 -0.95
N GLU A 253 -4.15 -17.16 -1.50
CA GLU A 253 -5.42 -17.90 -1.60
C GLU A 253 -5.62 -18.93 -0.46
N CYS A 254 -4.53 -19.45 0.09
CA CYS A 254 -4.51 -20.36 1.24
C CYS A 254 -3.25 -20.15 2.07
N ASP A 255 -3.22 -20.69 3.30
CA ASP A 255 -2.04 -20.77 4.15
C ASP A 255 -2.18 -22.00 5.06
N ASP A 256 -1.18 -22.87 5.06
CA ASP A 256 -1.10 -24.06 5.91
C ASP A 256 0.16 -24.11 6.79
N GLN A 257 0.66 -22.92 7.17
CA GLN A 257 1.75 -22.71 8.13
C GLN A 257 3.10 -23.28 7.71
N ASN A 258 3.27 -23.60 6.43
CA ASN A 258 4.52 -24.09 5.89
C ASN A 258 4.68 -23.75 4.39
N MET A 259 5.72 -24.29 3.76
CA MET A 259 6.08 -24.03 2.35
C MET A 259 6.32 -25.36 1.61
N ASP A 260 5.67 -26.43 2.04
CA ASP A 260 5.82 -27.77 1.48
C ASP A 260 4.82 -27.95 0.33
N ASP A 261 5.29 -28.15 -0.90
CA ASP A 261 4.41 -28.30 -2.08
C ASP A 261 3.56 -29.60 -2.11
N THR A 262 3.39 -30.30 -0.99
CA THR A 262 2.75 -31.63 -0.95
C THR A 262 1.55 -31.74 0.00
N ASP A 263 1.12 -30.62 0.58
CA ASP A 263 -0.04 -30.54 1.45
C ASP A 263 -1.10 -29.56 0.90
N GLN A 264 -1.80 -28.80 1.75
CA GLN A 264 -3.03 -28.14 1.32
C GLN A 264 -2.77 -26.88 0.47
N CYS A 265 -1.56 -26.34 0.54
CA CYS A 265 -1.17 -25.10 -0.10
C CYS A 265 0.23 -25.24 -0.72
N VAL A 266 0.41 -24.87 -1.99
CA VAL A 266 1.74 -24.91 -2.62
C VAL A 266 2.60 -23.74 -2.13
N SER A 267 3.93 -23.79 -2.29
CA SER A 267 4.88 -22.75 -1.87
C SER A 267 4.67 -21.34 -2.46
N GLY A 268 3.70 -21.17 -3.35
CA GLY A 268 3.20 -19.88 -3.84
C GLY A 268 1.88 -19.42 -3.18
N CYS A 269 1.46 -20.09 -2.11
CA CYS A 269 0.15 -19.97 -1.46
C CYS A 269 -1.05 -19.94 -2.41
N LEU A 270 -0.99 -20.85 -3.38
CA LEU A 270 -2.11 -21.22 -4.23
C LEU A 270 -2.67 -22.54 -3.74
N SER A 271 -3.97 -22.72 -3.92
CA SER A 271 -4.59 -24.01 -3.58
C SER A 271 -3.95 -25.11 -4.43
N ALA A 272 -3.60 -26.23 -3.79
CA ALA A 272 -3.20 -27.45 -4.46
C ALA A 272 -4.19 -27.81 -5.58
N THR A 273 -3.68 -28.09 -6.78
CA THR A 273 -4.50 -28.36 -7.97
C THR A 273 -4.08 -29.65 -8.64
N CYS A 274 -5.06 -30.51 -8.90
CA CYS A 274 -4.87 -31.69 -9.72
C CYS A 274 -4.20 -31.36 -11.06
N GLY A 275 -3.12 -32.07 -11.40
CA GLY A 275 -2.32 -31.88 -12.60
C GLY A 275 -1.10 -30.97 -12.44
N ASP A 276 -0.74 -30.57 -11.21
CA ASP A 276 0.40 -29.68 -10.95
C ASP A 276 1.73 -30.42 -10.73
N GLY A 277 1.70 -31.75 -10.70
CA GLY A 277 2.86 -32.63 -10.64
C GLY A 277 3.20 -33.13 -9.25
N PHE A 278 2.39 -32.79 -8.24
CA PHE A 278 2.55 -33.22 -6.85
C PHE A 278 1.32 -33.96 -6.39
N VAL A 279 1.48 -34.99 -5.55
CA VAL A 279 0.33 -35.68 -4.93
C VAL A 279 0.14 -35.10 -3.54
N HIS A 280 -0.97 -34.40 -3.34
CA HIS A 280 -1.32 -33.68 -2.11
C HIS A 280 -2.08 -34.56 -1.11
N GLU A 281 -1.49 -34.83 0.07
CA GLU A 281 -2.06 -35.76 1.06
C GLU A 281 -3.42 -35.26 1.60
N GLY A 282 -4.49 -36.00 1.30
CA GLY A 282 -5.84 -35.70 1.78
C GLY A 282 -6.62 -34.70 0.91
N VAL A 283 -6.00 -34.18 -0.15
CA VAL A 283 -6.67 -33.39 -1.20
C VAL A 283 -6.97 -34.28 -2.40
N GLU A 284 -6.03 -35.14 -2.80
CA GLU A 284 -6.12 -36.01 -3.99
C GLU A 284 -5.48 -37.39 -3.79
N GLU A 285 -5.88 -38.35 -4.64
CA GLU A 285 -5.39 -39.74 -4.59
C GLU A 285 -4.27 -40.03 -5.61
N CYS A 286 -4.13 -39.20 -6.65
CA CYS A 286 -3.11 -39.27 -7.69
C CYS A 286 -2.87 -37.87 -8.29
N ASP A 287 -1.76 -37.70 -9.00
CA ASP A 287 -1.43 -36.54 -9.84
C ASP A 287 -0.35 -37.00 -10.85
N ASP A 288 -0.56 -36.76 -12.14
CA ASP A 288 0.39 -37.08 -13.21
C ASP A 288 0.88 -35.85 -13.99
N GLY A 289 0.72 -34.66 -13.40
CA GLY A 289 1.29 -33.41 -13.87
C GLY A 289 0.67 -32.86 -15.15
N ASN A 290 -0.57 -33.28 -15.46
CA ASN A 290 -1.32 -32.76 -16.60
C ASN A 290 -2.85 -32.85 -16.40
N ASP A 291 -3.63 -32.31 -17.36
CA ASP A 291 -5.10 -32.23 -17.30
C ASP A 291 -5.80 -33.25 -18.24
N ASP A 292 -5.08 -34.27 -18.74
CA ASP A 292 -5.67 -35.28 -19.61
C ASP A 292 -6.43 -36.33 -18.77
N ASP A 293 -7.64 -36.72 -19.16
CA ASP A 293 -8.44 -37.70 -18.40
C ASP A 293 -8.13 -39.16 -18.75
N ASP A 294 -7.30 -39.37 -19.78
CA ASP A 294 -7.08 -40.65 -20.46
C ASP A 294 -5.72 -41.31 -20.09
N ASP A 295 -5.02 -40.83 -19.06
CA ASP A 295 -3.77 -41.38 -18.54
C ASP A 295 -3.87 -41.87 -17.07
N ASP A 296 -2.78 -41.75 -16.29
CA ASP A 296 -2.63 -42.44 -15.01
C ASP A 296 -3.54 -41.83 -13.92
N CYS A 297 -3.91 -40.55 -14.06
CA CYS A 297 -4.79 -39.82 -13.17
C CYS A 297 -5.82 -38.99 -13.95
N SER A 298 -7.07 -38.91 -13.50
CA SER A 298 -8.05 -37.98 -14.10
C SER A 298 -7.76 -36.53 -13.72
N ASN A 299 -8.30 -35.54 -14.45
CA ASN A 299 -8.28 -34.13 -14.02
C ASN A 299 -9.12 -33.84 -12.76
N THR A 300 -9.88 -34.83 -12.29
CA THR A 300 -10.57 -34.82 -10.99
C THR A 300 -9.81 -35.56 -9.89
N CYS A 301 -8.57 -35.98 -10.18
CA CYS A 301 -7.69 -36.64 -9.23
C CYS A 301 -8.20 -37.95 -8.63
N GLU A 302 -9.05 -38.63 -9.40
CA GLU A 302 -9.47 -40.01 -9.19
C GLU A 302 -8.59 -40.94 -10.04
N GLN A 303 -8.15 -42.07 -9.46
CA GLN A 303 -7.49 -43.12 -10.24
C GLN A 303 -8.49 -43.78 -11.19
N ASN A 304 -8.33 -43.54 -12.49
CA ASN A 304 -9.18 -44.12 -13.53
C ASN A 304 -8.72 -45.51 -14.00
N ILE A 305 -7.55 -45.97 -13.55
CA ILE A 305 -6.95 -47.23 -13.99
C ILE A 305 -6.67 -48.17 -12.81
N PRO A 306 -6.73 -49.51 -13.00
CA PRO A 306 -6.38 -50.45 -11.94
C PRO A 306 -4.90 -50.34 -11.51
N ASP A 307 -4.59 -50.54 -10.22
CA ASP A 307 -3.21 -50.60 -9.65
C ASP A 307 -2.21 -51.48 -10.43
N SER A 308 -2.72 -52.46 -11.19
CA SER A 308 -1.92 -53.37 -12.01
C SER A 308 -1.64 -52.85 -13.42
N CYS A 309 -1.99 -51.59 -13.70
CA CYS A 309 -1.86 -50.92 -14.99
C CYS A 309 -1.08 -49.61 -14.87
N HIS A 310 -0.33 -49.24 -15.91
CA HIS A 310 0.35 -47.95 -16.05
C HIS A 310 0.38 -47.51 -17.51
N PHE A 311 0.14 -46.24 -17.78
CA PHE A 311 0.21 -45.66 -19.11
C PHE A 311 1.65 -45.32 -19.47
N VAL A 312 2.21 -46.04 -20.45
CA VAL A 312 3.62 -45.87 -20.83
C VAL A 312 3.81 -45.97 -22.34
N SER A 313 4.47 -44.97 -22.92
CA SER A 313 4.76 -44.94 -24.37
C SER A 313 3.50 -45.05 -25.25
N GLY A 314 2.38 -44.45 -24.81
CA GLY A 314 1.12 -44.39 -25.55
C GLY A 314 0.23 -45.62 -25.42
N PHE A 315 0.47 -46.48 -24.44
CA PHE A 315 -0.33 -47.67 -24.17
C PHE A 315 -0.55 -47.84 -22.67
N LEU A 316 -1.76 -48.25 -22.28
CA LEU A 316 -2.05 -48.71 -20.93
C LEU A 316 -1.57 -50.16 -20.77
N TRP A 317 -0.39 -50.32 -20.16
CA TRP A 317 0.18 -51.63 -19.92
C TRP A 317 -0.38 -52.21 -18.63
N CYS A 318 -0.89 -53.43 -18.67
CA CYS A 318 -1.49 -54.07 -17.51
C CYS A 318 -0.97 -55.49 -17.30
N TYR A 319 -0.91 -55.94 -16.06
CA TYR A 319 -0.71 -57.35 -15.72
C TYR A 319 -1.83 -57.86 -14.80
N ASN A 320 -1.99 -59.18 -14.71
CA ASN A 320 -2.95 -59.79 -13.80
C ASN A 320 -2.21 -60.30 -12.55
N PRO A 321 -2.37 -59.69 -11.36
CA PRO A 321 -1.70 -60.13 -10.14
C PRO A 321 -2.21 -61.50 -9.64
N ALA A 322 -3.43 -61.89 -10.03
CA ALA A 322 -4.07 -63.13 -9.60
C ALA A 322 -3.76 -64.33 -10.51
N ALA A 323 -3.00 -64.13 -11.58
CA ALA A 323 -2.72 -65.18 -12.56
C ALA A 323 -1.28 -65.18 -13.04
N CYS A 324 -0.89 -66.33 -13.59
CA CYS A 324 0.44 -66.61 -14.09
C CYS A 324 0.31 -67.32 -15.43
N GLY A 325 1.17 -67.01 -16.40
CA GLY A 325 1.16 -67.71 -17.68
C GLY A 325 -0.12 -67.47 -18.52
N GLN A 326 -0.60 -66.21 -18.58
CA GLN A 326 -1.79 -65.83 -19.36
C GLN A 326 -1.44 -65.07 -20.65
N PRO A 327 -2.06 -65.41 -21.80
CA PRO A 327 -1.99 -64.56 -22.98
C PRO A 327 -2.68 -63.21 -22.75
N CYS A 328 -2.31 -62.21 -23.54
CA CYS A 328 -2.77 -60.83 -23.29
C CYS A 328 -4.29 -60.64 -23.36
N ASN A 329 -5.00 -61.42 -24.18
CA ASN A 329 -6.46 -61.37 -24.19
C ASN A 329 -7.09 -61.80 -22.85
N ALA A 330 -6.44 -62.70 -22.11
CA ALA A 330 -6.89 -63.13 -20.79
C ALA A 330 -6.48 -62.13 -19.69
N THR A 331 -5.30 -61.53 -19.81
CA THR A 331 -4.85 -60.45 -18.91
C THR A 331 -5.81 -59.26 -18.96
N CYS A 332 -6.07 -58.70 -20.14
CA CYS A 332 -6.97 -57.55 -20.27
C CYS A 332 -8.41 -57.90 -19.86
N ALA A 333 -8.92 -59.07 -20.27
CA ALA A 333 -10.27 -59.50 -19.91
C ALA A 333 -10.46 -59.70 -18.39
N ALA A 334 -9.41 -60.09 -17.66
CA ALA A 334 -9.48 -60.23 -16.20
C ALA A 334 -9.63 -58.87 -15.48
N LEU A 335 -9.20 -57.79 -16.13
CA LEU A 335 -9.30 -56.41 -15.65
C LEU A 335 -10.51 -55.67 -16.23
N GLY A 336 -11.36 -56.35 -17.02
CA GLY A 336 -12.51 -55.74 -17.70
C GLY A 336 -12.18 -54.95 -18.96
N LEU A 337 -10.92 -54.98 -19.41
CA LEU A 337 -10.40 -54.27 -20.58
C LEU A 337 -10.32 -55.19 -21.80
N GLN A 338 -10.09 -54.62 -22.98
CA GLN A 338 -9.77 -55.35 -24.21
C GLN A 338 -8.28 -55.20 -24.54
N PRO A 339 -7.64 -56.16 -25.22
CA PRO A 339 -6.27 -55.98 -25.70
C PRO A 339 -6.24 -55.00 -26.88
N THR A 340 -5.19 -54.16 -26.94
CA THR A 340 -5.09 -53.17 -28.02
C THR A 340 -5.09 -53.80 -29.41
N ALA A 341 -5.81 -53.17 -30.35
CA ALA A 341 -5.78 -53.57 -31.75
C ALA A 341 -4.47 -53.20 -32.47
N ASP A 342 -3.70 -52.22 -31.95
CA ASP A 342 -2.47 -51.72 -32.58
C ASP A 342 -1.25 -52.61 -32.26
N THR A 343 -1.18 -53.75 -32.94
CA THR A 343 -0.04 -54.69 -32.80
C THR A 343 1.29 -54.12 -33.29
N GLU A 344 1.29 -53.14 -34.20
CA GLU A 344 2.51 -52.49 -34.70
C GLU A 344 3.05 -51.48 -33.69
N GLY A 345 2.16 -50.64 -33.14
CA GLY A 345 2.48 -49.73 -32.04
C GLY A 345 2.92 -50.48 -30.79
N TRP A 346 2.24 -51.57 -30.41
CA TRP A 346 2.68 -52.45 -29.32
C TRP A 346 4.13 -52.92 -29.52
N PHE A 347 4.45 -53.47 -30.70
CA PHE A 347 5.83 -53.89 -30.97
C PHE A 347 6.80 -52.71 -30.87
N ASN A 348 6.45 -51.58 -31.49
CA ASN A 348 7.29 -50.39 -31.49
C ASN A 348 7.50 -49.80 -30.10
N ALA A 349 6.57 -49.96 -29.17
CA ALA A 349 6.69 -49.48 -27.80
C ALA A 349 7.67 -50.29 -26.93
N GLN A 350 8.07 -51.51 -27.34
CA GLN A 350 8.96 -52.39 -26.54
C GLN A 350 10.20 -52.94 -27.29
N ASN A 351 10.35 -52.69 -28.59
CA ASN A 351 11.36 -53.32 -29.46
C ASN A 351 12.83 -52.94 -29.22
N SER A 352 13.16 -52.22 -28.15
CA SER A 352 14.53 -51.84 -27.82
C SER A 352 14.77 -51.84 -26.32
N THR A 353 16.01 -52.02 -25.88
CA THR A 353 16.35 -51.99 -24.45
C THR A 353 15.90 -50.70 -23.75
N PRO A 354 16.13 -49.49 -24.30
CA PRO A 354 15.66 -48.25 -23.65
C PRO A 354 14.14 -48.22 -23.48
N LYS A 355 13.38 -48.59 -24.50
CA LYS A 355 11.91 -48.60 -24.44
C LYS A 355 11.39 -49.64 -23.44
N CYS A 356 12.01 -50.81 -23.44
CA CYS A 356 11.76 -51.87 -22.46
C CYS A 356 12.08 -51.43 -21.02
N GLN A 357 13.14 -50.63 -20.83
CA GLN A 357 13.48 -50.04 -19.53
C GLN A 357 12.45 -49.01 -19.08
N THR A 358 11.93 -48.18 -19.99
CA THR A 358 10.86 -47.22 -19.68
C THR A 358 9.63 -47.94 -19.13
N ILE A 359 9.19 -49.02 -19.78
CA ILE A 359 8.05 -49.80 -19.30
C ILE A 359 8.39 -50.49 -17.96
N ALA A 360 9.58 -51.09 -17.83
CA ALA A 360 10.00 -51.72 -16.57
C ALA A 360 10.01 -50.74 -15.38
N ALA A 361 10.43 -49.49 -15.60
CA ALA A 361 10.50 -48.46 -14.58
C ALA A 361 9.12 -48.09 -14.04
N ALA A 362 8.09 -48.01 -14.91
CA ALA A 362 6.73 -47.72 -14.49
C ALA A 362 6.17 -48.77 -13.51
N PHE A 363 6.55 -50.04 -13.69
CA PHE A 363 6.20 -51.12 -12.75
C PHE A 363 7.19 -51.27 -11.57
N GLY A 364 8.06 -50.29 -11.33
CA GLY A 364 9.03 -50.32 -10.22
C GLY A 364 10.15 -51.37 -10.36
N LEU A 365 10.41 -51.89 -11.56
CA LEU A 365 11.41 -52.94 -11.79
C LEU A 365 12.80 -52.36 -12.10
N THR A 366 13.82 -52.81 -11.39
CA THR A 366 15.22 -52.41 -11.64
C THR A 366 15.82 -53.24 -12.77
N GLY A 367 15.58 -52.83 -14.02
CA GLY A 367 16.27 -53.35 -15.21
C GLY A 367 15.39 -54.12 -16.20
N SER A 368 15.89 -54.27 -17.43
CA SER A 368 15.20 -54.98 -18.50
C SER A 368 16.21 -55.71 -19.42
N ALA A 369 15.74 -56.73 -20.13
CA ALA A 369 16.54 -57.51 -21.06
C ALA A 369 15.80 -57.68 -22.40
N ALA A 370 16.32 -57.04 -23.45
CA ALA A 370 15.79 -57.16 -24.80
C ALA A 370 16.47 -58.28 -25.59
N GLY A 371 15.78 -58.82 -26.61
CA GLY A 371 16.32 -59.79 -27.56
C GLY A 371 15.78 -61.22 -27.42
N TYR A 372 14.66 -61.39 -26.72
CA TYR A 372 14.04 -62.70 -26.52
C TYR A 372 12.94 -62.96 -27.56
N THR A 373 13.05 -64.03 -28.33
CA THR A 373 12.09 -64.33 -29.41
C THR A 373 10.66 -64.57 -28.92
N TYR A 374 10.48 -65.01 -27.67
CA TYR A 374 9.19 -65.44 -27.13
C TYR A 374 8.66 -64.60 -25.96
N ALA A 375 9.37 -63.55 -25.53
CA ALA A 375 8.95 -62.73 -24.39
C ALA A 375 8.40 -61.38 -24.86
N CYS A 376 7.10 -61.31 -25.14
CA CYS A 376 6.43 -60.08 -25.53
C CYS A 376 6.03 -59.23 -24.33
N LEU A 377 7.04 -58.78 -23.59
CA LEU A 377 6.92 -58.10 -22.31
C LEU A 377 6.49 -59.05 -21.18
N GLU A 378 7.47 -59.78 -20.66
CA GLU A 378 7.26 -60.73 -19.55
C GLU A 378 8.15 -60.39 -18.37
N ASP A 379 7.71 -60.69 -17.15
CA ASP A 379 8.62 -60.69 -16.01
C ASP A 379 9.52 -61.95 -16.01
N MET A 380 10.49 -62.00 -15.10
CA MET A 380 11.37 -63.16 -14.98
C MET A 380 10.64 -64.37 -14.39
N SER A 381 11.12 -65.55 -14.76
CA SER A 381 10.61 -66.80 -14.20
C SER A 381 10.74 -66.83 -12.67
N GLY A 382 9.64 -67.06 -11.95
CA GLY A 382 9.67 -67.18 -10.51
C GLY A 382 8.36 -67.68 -9.91
N ASP A 383 8.30 -67.69 -8.58
CA ASP A 383 7.08 -67.99 -7.84
C ASP A 383 6.26 -66.72 -7.63
N HIS A 384 5.18 -66.63 -8.40
CA HIS A 384 4.31 -65.46 -8.48
C HIS A 384 3.11 -65.51 -7.51
N THR A 385 3.06 -66.48 -6.59
CA THR A 385 1.98 -66.54 -5.60
C THR A 385 2.06 -65.39 -4.61
N ASN A 386 1.11 -64.44 -4.68
CA ASN A 386 1.04 -63.26 -3.81
C ASN A 386 2.29 -62.37 -3.84
N THR A 387 2.97 -62.27 -4.99
CA THR A 387 4.20 -61.47 -5.14
C THR A 387 4.08 -60.47 -6.28
N ALA A 388 4.72 -59.30 -6.14
CA ALA A 388 4.87 -58.30 -7.20
C ALA A 388 5.65 -58.86 -8.41
N LEU A 389 5.68 -58.10 -9.52
CA LEU A 389 6.47 -58.43 -10.72
C LEU A 389 7.94 -58.72 -10.38
N ILE A 390 8.54 -59.69 -11.06
CA ILE A 390 9.94 -60.10 -10.82
C ILE A 390 10.83 -59.58 -11.94
N GLY A 391 11.65 -58.57 -11.66
CA GLY A 391 12.58 -58.03 -12.65
C GLY A 391 13.81 -58.91 -12.92
N PRO A 392 14.55 -58.67 -14.03
CA PRO A 392 14.27 -57.70 -15.09
C PRO A 392 13.13 -58.11 -16.04
N LEU A 393 12.53 -57.11 -16.66
CA LEU A 393 11.49 -57.27 -17.69
C LEU A 393 12.09 -57.76 -19.02
N LEU A 394 11.48 -58.76 -19.65
CA LEU A 394 11.94 -59.41 -20.88
C LEU A 394 11.17 -58.89 -22.09
N CYS A 395 11.88 -58.30 -23.05
CA CYS A 395 11.31 -57.74 -24.27
C CYS A 395 11.74 -58.49 -25.53
N SER A 396 10.85 -58.48 -26.53
CA SER A 396 11.05 -59.16 -27.80
C SER A 396 11.44 -58.19 -28.91
N THR A 397 12.44 -58.59 -29.70
CA THR A 397 12.80 -57.93 -30.96
C THR A 397 12.18 -58.62 -32.17
N HIS A 398 11.31 -59.61 -31.94
CA HIS A 398 10.62 -60.35 -32.99
C HIS A 398 9.27 -59.70 -33.31
N ALA A 399 9.16 -59.00 -34.45
CA ALA A 399 7.95 -58.24 -34.81
C ALA A 399 6.61 -59.00 -34.77
N PRO A 400 6.51 -60.30 -35.11
CA PRO A 400 5.28 -61.09 -34.96
C PRO A 400 4.90 -61.46 -33.53
N CYS A 401 5.74 -61.14 -32.55
CA CYS A 401 5.56 -61.54 -31.18
C CYS A 401 4.22 -61.05 -30.57
N PRO A 402 3.76 -59.79 -30.76
CA PRO A 402 2.46 -59.31 -30.28
C PRO A 402 1.28 -60.22 -30.67
N VAL A 403 1.19 -60.58 -31.95
CA VAL A 403 0.10 -61.41 -32.49
C VAL A 403 0.13 -62.81 -31.87
N ASN A 404 1.33 -63.38 -31.68
CA ASN A 404 1.48 -64.67 -31.04
C ASN A 404 1.10 -64.58 -29.55
N HIS A 405 1.60 -63.57 -28.85
CA HIS A 405 1.43 -63.39 -27.41
C HIS A 405 0.00 -63.01 -27.01
N LEU A 406 -0.77 -62.43 -27.94
CA LEU A 406 -2.18 -62.11 -27.76
C LEU A 406 -3.02 -63.34 -27.38
N THR A 407 -2.68 -64.51 -27.92
CA THR A 407 -3.47 -65.74 -27.75
C THR A 407 -2.65 -66.94 -27.28
N GLN A 408 -1.33 -66.84 -27.30
CA GLN A 408 -0.41 -67.90 -26.92
C GLN A 408 0.59 -67.37 -25.91
N MET A 409 0.50 -67.91 -24.69
CA MET A 409 1.57 -67.87 -23.72
C MET A 409 1.86 -69.30 -23.30
N ASP A 410 3.13 -69.61 -23.07
CA ASP A 410 3.65 -70.92 -22.65
C ASP A 410 2.62 -71.75 -21.87
N GLN A 411 2.05 -72.75 -22.55
CA GLN A 411 1.08 -73.73 -22.03
C GLN A 411 0.04 -73.16 -21.04
N ASN A 412 -1.03 -72.52 -21.56
CA ASN A 412 -2.33 -72.29 -20.91
C ASN A 412 -2.35 -72.43 -19.36
N GLY A 413 -2.15 -71.33 -18.64
CA GLY A 413 -2.54 -71.24 -17.23
C GLY A 413 -1.86 -72.26 -16.31
N VAL A 414 -0.53 -72.36 -16.37
CA VAL A 414 0.21 -73.08 -15.33
C VAL A 414 -0.10 -72.42 -13.99
N ALA A 415 -0.63 -73.19 -13.03
CA ALA A 415 -0.80 -72.70 -11.67
C ALA A 415 0.52 -72.07 -11.20
N CYS A 416 0.44 -70.86 -10.61
CA CYS A 416 1.62 -70.10 -10.19
C CYS A 416 2.61 -71.02 -9.45
N GLY A 417 3.82 -71.12 -9.98
CA GLY A 417 4.86 -72.00 -9.48
C GLY A 417 6.24 -71.59 -9.99
N PRO A 418 7.32 -72.25 -9.56
CA PRO A 418 8.69 -71.74 -9.60
C PRO A 418 9.35 -71.54 -10.98
N ASN A 419 8.59 -71.55 -12.08
CA ASN A 419 9.07 -71.20 -13.43
C ASN A 419 8.01 -70.45 -14.24
N SER A 420 6.93 -69.99 -13.61
CA SER A 420 5.91 -69.20 -14.28
C SER A 420 6.46 -67.82 -14.63
N ARG A 421 5.83 -67.16 -15.61
CA ARG A 421 6.04 -65.75 -15.95
C ARG A 421 4.69 -65.06 -16.03
N ARG A 422 4.66 -63.75 -15.87
CA ARG A 422 3.48 -62.91 -16.12
C ARG A 422 3.73 -62.02 -17.32
N SER A 423 2.72 -61.95 -18.16
CA SER A 423 2.66 -61.00 -19.26
C SER A 423 2.23 -59.65 -18.76
N ILE A 424 2.88 -58.62 -19.30
CA ILE A 424 2.44 -57.24 -19.20
C ILE A 424 1.94 -56.86 -20.60
N CYS A 425 0.68 -56.49 -20.67
CA CYS A 425 -0.08 -56.45 -21.91
C CYS A 425 -0.70 -55.08 -22.11
N PRO A 426 -0.62 -54.50 -23.32
CA PRO A 426 -1.30 -53.27 -23.62
C PRO A 426 -2.81 -53.54 -23.76
N CYS A 427 -3.60 -52.85 -22.94
CA CYS A 427 -5.05 -52.96 -22.88
C CYS A 427 -5.70 -51.60 -23.22
N GLU A 428 -6.96 -51.61 -23.64
CA GLU A 428 -7.81 -50.45 -23.98
C GLU A 428 -9.28 -50.70 -23.64
#